data_AF-A0A949Y338-F1
#
_entry.id   AF-A0A949Y338-F1
#
_cell.length_a   1.000
_cell.length_b   1.000
_cell.length_c   1.000
_cell.angle_alpha   90.00
_cell.angle_beta   90.00
_cell.angle_gamma   90.00
#
_symmetry.space_group_name_H-M   'P 1'
#
loop_
_entity.id
_entity.type
_entity.pdbx_description
1 polymer ?
#
loop_
_entity_poly.entity_id
_entity_poly.type
_entity_poly.pdbx_seq_one_letter_code
_entity_poly.pdbx_strand_id
1 'polypeptide(L)'
;MKIHVRAEDPLRFSADAIAVPIFSDGEVPEAVKALDKPLDHILRDMFRAGEIKGREDEVHVLPTPKQPAKRVVCIGLGAAANRTAAAMARFAGAAVRLAQRRGWKTLAFVAPELPGVDHDLIGELFAEGALMATFEPASYRTKNDAKRTDVESVTLLVPRKAEEAKVRSGIARGTILGEAANEARVMVNTPANDMTPTDLAAVAKRLGKKYAFAVDVLDTPQMKKLGMGSFLSVAAGSDQPPKMIVLEYHGDKRSKSKLGLIGKGITFDTGGISLKPALDMDAMKGDMAGGATVIATVAAIARLGLKVNVIGVVAASENMPSGKATKPGDVVSAMNGKTIEIINTDAEGRLVLADGLVYARKLGATHLVDIATLTGAVVIALGHTSTGVMSNDREWVDAFHRASAPYGERYWELPLFPEYAELIKSPIADMKNSGGRPAGTIFGAMFLKEFVDETPWIHLDIAGTSWAERDSGAIVKGPSAVALRPLVRLAESLQSHRVHGHADESAFRRLVDGAASKTAHHRGNGESSGRVRARKRVH
;
A
#
# COMPACT_ATOMS: atom_id res chain seq x y z
N MET A 1 4.61 18.38 12.05
CA MET A 1 5.35 17.61 13.08
C MET A 1 6.82 17.57 12.71
N LYS A 2 7.73 17.90 13.63
CA LYS A 2 9.19 17.78 13.45
C LYS A 2 9.65 16.35 13.79
N ILE A 3 10.58 15.79 13.02
CA ILE A 3 11.08 14.42 13.22
C ILE A 3 12.59 14.47 13.44
N HIS A 4 13.05 13.88 14.52
CA HIS A 4 14.44 13.97 14.98
C HIS A 4 15.03 12.60 15.29
N VAL A 5 16.36 12.54 15.29
CA VAL A 5 17.14 11.45 15.88
C VAL A 5 18.20 12.03 16.81
N ARG A 6 18.39 11.36 17.95
CA ARG A 6 19.38 11.67 18.98
C ARG A 6 19.98 10.40 19.56
N ALA A 7 21.29 10.39 19.76
CA ALA A 7 21.96 9.40 20.57
C ALA A 7 21.99 9.88 22.02
N GLU A 8 21.00 9.46 22.79
CA GLU A 8 20.80 9.90 24.16
C GLU A 8 20.12 8.80 24.98
N ASP A 9 20.46 8.74 26.27
CA ASP A 9 19.79 7.87 27.22
C ASP A 9 18.31 8.26 27.33
N PRO A 10 17.35 7.35 27.06
CA PRO A 10 15.93 7.64 27.17
C PRO A 10 15.52 8.22 28.51
N LEU A 11 16.18 7.83 29.60
CA LEU A 11 15.84 8.29 30.95
C LEU A 11 16.23 9.75 31.20
N ARG A 12 17.07 10.33 30.33
CA ARG A 12 17.48 11.74 30.41
C ARG A 12 16.68 12.65 29.48
N PHE A 13 15.91 12.06 28.56
CA PHE A 13 15.20 12.81 27.54
C PHE A 13 13.87 13.37 28.07
N SER A 14 13.66 14.67 27.93
CA SER A 14 12.41 15.34 28.32
C SER A 14 11.38 15.29 27.19
N ALA A 15 10.21 14.72 27.46
CA ALA A 15 9.08 14.66 26.53
C ALA A 15 7.75 14.48 27.28
N ASP A 16 6.63 14.71 26.60
CA ASP A 16 5.31 14.38 27.15
C ASP A 16 5.11 12.86 27.28
N ALA A 17 5.78 12.04 26.47
CA ALA A 17 5.86 10.60 26.65
C ALA A 17 7.10 9.97 25.97
N ILE A 18 7.59 8.88 26.53
CA ILE A 18 8.57 7.98 25.88
C ILE A 18 7.87 6.68 25.49
N ALA A 19 7.85 6.37 24.20
CA ALA A 19 7.34 5.11 23.68
C ALA A 19 8.42 4.02 23.73
N VAL A 20 8.03 2.82 24.18
CA VAL A 20 8.89 1.65 24.35
C VAL A 20 8.24 0.45 23.65
N PRO A 21 8.98 -0.25 22.78
CA PRO A 21 8.45 -1.39 22.03
C PRO A 21 8.48 -2.65 22.90
N ILE A 22 7.37 -3.39 22.92
CA ILE A 22 7.22 -4.64 23.67
C ILE A 22 6.91 -5.78 22.71
N PHE A 23 7.80 -6.78 22.65
CA PHE A 23 7.55 -8.05 21.97
C PHE A 23 7.16 -9.13 22.99
N SER A 24 6.32 -10.07 22.58
CA SER A 24 5.88 -11.23 23.38
C SER A 24 6.90 -12.38 23.27
N ASP A 25 8.12 -12.20 23.78
CA ASP A 25 9.23 -13.13 23.52
C ASP A 25 10.21 -13.41 24.67
N GLY A 26 9.80 -13.23 25.93
CA GLY A 26 10.60 -13.61 27.09
C GLY A 26 9.96 -13.25 28.42
N GLU A 27 10.72 -13.37 29.51
CA GLU A 27 10.25 -12.98 30.85
C GLU A 27 10.25 -11.47 31.11
N VAL A 28 11.14 -10.68 30.48
CA VAL A 28 11.16 -9.20 30.49
C VAL A 28 11.94 -8.70 29.27
N PRO A 29 11.36 -7.86 28.38
CA PRO A 29 12.07 -7.32 27.21
C PRO A 29 13.27 -6.43 27.59
N GLU A 30 14.32 -6.39 26.77
CA GLU A 30 15.54 -5.61 27.08
C GLU A 30 15.26 -4.10 27.16
N ALA A 31 14.41 -3.59 26.26
CA ALA A 31 13.94 -2.21 26.31
C ALA A 31 13.19 -1.87 27.63
N VAL A 32 12.54 -2.88 28.24
CA VAL A 32 11.93 -2.73 29.58
C VAL A 32 13.02 -2.71 30.65
N LYS A 33 13.98 -3.65 30.62
CA LYS A 33 15.07 -3.71 31.60
C LYS A 33 15.89 -2.41 31.66
N ALA A 34 16.16 -1.80 30.50
CA ALA A 34 16.92 -0.55 30.41
C ALA A 34 16.25 0.62 31.15
N LEU A 35 14.92 0.61 31.27
CA LEU A 35 14.13 1.65 31.94
C LEU A 35 13.66 1.24 33.34
N ASP A 36 13.82 -0.02 33.70
CA ASP A 36 13.15 -0.65 34.85
C ASP A 36 13.63 -0.09 36.19
N LYS A 37 14.94 0.00 36.41
CA LYS A 37 15.51 0.42 37.70
C LYS A 37 15.12 1.85 38.08
N PRO A 38 15.20 2.87 37.20
CA PRO A 38 14.78 4.24 37.55
C PRO A 38 13.26 4.40 37.69
N LEU A 39 12.49 3.41 37.26
CA LEU A 39 11.04 3.35 37.42
C LEU A 39 10.63 2.47 38.60
N ASP A 40 11.54 2.29 39.58
CA ASP A 40 11.30 1.50 40.79
C ASP A 40 10.81 0.06 40.46
N HIS A 41 11.28 -0.53 39.36
CA HIS A 41 10.95 -1.87 38.85
C HIS A 41 9.51 -2.13 38.41
N ILE A 42 8.68 -1.09 38.31
CA ILE A 42 7.25 -1.23 38.04
C ILE A 42 6.93 -1.87 36.68
N LEU A 43 7.75 -1.63 35.64
CA LEU A 43 7.49 -2.19 34.31
C LEU A 43 7.70 -3.72 34.32
N ARG A 44 8.74 -4.20 35.01
CA ARG A 44 8.96 -5.63 35.23
C ARG A 44 7.82 -6.25 36.03
N ASP A 45 7.35 -5.58 37.07
CA ASP A 45 6.28 -6.09 37.92
C ASP A 45 4.95 -6.19 37.14
N MET A 46 4.61 -5.17 36.35
CA MET A 46 3.44 -5.20 35.45
C MET A 46 3.54 -6.35 34.43
N PHE A 47 4.72 -6.61 33.89
CA PHE A 47 4.92 -7.74 32.97
C PHE A 47 4.73 -9.08 33.70
N ARG A 48 5.30 -9.26 34.89
CA ARG A 48 5.16 -10.48 35.72
C ARG A 48 3.73 -10.72 36.19
N ALA A 49 2.99 -9.65 36.47
CA ALA A 49 1.57 -9.71 36.80
C ALA A 49 0.68 -10.03 35.58
N GLY A 50 1.26 -10.06 34.37
CA GLY A 50 0.54 -10.31 33.13
C GLY A 50 -0.33 -9.15 32.66
N GLU A 51 -0.07 -7.92 33.16
CA GLU A 51 -0.74 -6.71 32.70
C GLU A 51 -0.23 -6.29 31.32
N ILE A 52 1.09 -6.34 31.12
CA ILE A 52 1.75 -6.11 29.83
C ILE A 52 2.07 -7.46 29.19
N LYS A 53 1.46 -7.76 28.03
CA LYS A 53 1.68 -9.04 27.32
C LYS A 53 2.47 -8.89 26.02
N GLY A 54 2.57 -7.68 25.48
CA GLY A 54 3.21 -7.39 24.20
C GLY A 54 2.36 -7.76 22.98
N ARG A 55 1.04 -7.98 23.15
CA ARG A 55 0.14 -8.29 22.03
C ARG A 55 0.13 -7.14 21.03
N GLU A 56 -0.10 -7.43 19.76
CA GLU A 56 -0.16 -6.38 18.74
C GLU A 56 -1.20 -5.31 19.09
N ASP A 57 -0.81 -4.04 18.94
CA ASP A 57 -1.62 -2.86 19.24
C ASP A 57 -2.01 -2.72 20.74
N GLU A 58 -1.44 -3.53 21.64
CA GLU A 58 -1.56 -3.35 23.09
C GLU A 58 -0.85 -2.06 23.53
N VAL A 59 -1.49 -1.29 24.42
CA VAL A 59 -0.96 -0.01 24.89
C VAL A 59 -1.11 0.10 26.40
N HIS A 60 0.00 0.38 27.09
CA HIS A 60 0.00 0.73 28.52
C HIS A 60 0.68 2.08 28.73
N VAL A 61 0.09 2.92 29.58
CA VAL A 61 0.59 4.26 29.87
C VAL A 61 0.90 4.35 31.35
N LEU A 62 2.17 4.58 31.67
CA LEU A 62 2.69 4.69 33.01
C LEU A 62 3.14 6.14 33.29
N PRO A 63 2.50 6.88 34.22
CA PRO A 63 3.02 8.17 34.68
C PRO A 63 4.37 8.04 35.39
N THR A 64 5.30 8.97 35.12
CA THR A 64 6.66 8.92 35.66
C THR A 64 7.07 10.26 36.29
N PRO A 65 6.47 10.65 37.44
CA PRO A 65 6.64 11.98 38.02
C PRO A 65 8.07 12.31 38.47
N LYS A 66 8.92 11.30 38.70
CA LYS A 66 10.33 11.46 39.09
C LYS A 66 11.30 11.52 37.90
N GLN A 67 10.81 11.41 36.66
CA GLN A 67 11.63 11.34 35.45
C GLN A 67 11.45 12.58 34.56
N PRO A 68 12.43 12.94 33.71
CA PRO A 68 12.31 14.05 32.76
C PRO A 68 11.12 13.89 31.80
N ALA A 69 10.90 12.66 31.32
CA ALA A 69 9.68 12.35 30.60
C ALA A 69 8.50 12.22 31.57
N LYS A 70 7.35 12.79 31.20
CA LYS A 70 6.16 12.78 32.07
C LYS A 70 5.53 11.39 32.22
N ARG A 71 5.82 10.47 31.29
CA ARG A 71 5.24 9.12 31.22
C ARG A 71 6.02 8.23 30.26
N VAL A 72 5.93 6.93 30.51
CA VAL A 72 6.39 5.86 29.63
C VAL A 72 5.16 5.16 29.01
N VAL A 73 5.25 4.84 27.73
CA VAL A 73 4.19 4.20 26.95
C VAL A 73 4.73 2.91 26.36
N CYS A 74 4.21 1.79 26.83
CA CYS A 74 4.51 0.48 26.27
C CYS A 74 3.58 0.22 25.09
N ILE A 75 4.15 -0.12 23.93
CA ILE A 75 3.42 -0.48 22.71
C ILE A 75 3.76 -1.93 22.36
N GLY A 76 2.75 -2.79 22.33
CA GLY A 76 2.89 -4.20 21.96
C GLY A 76 2.99 -4.40 20.44
N LEU A 77 3.99 -5.19 20.02
CA LEU A 77 4.33 -5.47 18.62
C LEU A 77 4.15 -6.95 18.25
N GLY A 78 3.61 -7.76 19.16
CA GLY A 78 3.36 -9.18 18.98
C GLY A 78 4.59 -10.04 19.25
N ALA A 79 4.61 -11.25 18.70
CA ALA A 79 5.63 -12.25 18.97
C ALA A 79 7.03 -11.86 18.44
N ALA A 80 8.08 -12.55 18.89
CA ALA A 80 9.47 -12.35 18.44
C ALA A 80 9.62 -12.35 16.90
N ALA A 81 8.86 -13.22 16.22
CA ALA A 81 8.86 -13.34 14.77
C ALA A 81 8.40 -12.06 14.05
N ASN A 82 7.73 -11.15 14.75
CA ASN A 82 7.33 -9.84 14.25
C ASN A 82 8.44 -8.79 14.34
N ARG A 83 9.67 -9.13 14.77
CA ARG A 83 10.86 -8.24 14.72
C ARG A 83 11.33 -8.03 13.27
N THR A 84 10.44 -7.48 12.46
CA THR A 84 10.65 -7.13 11.05
C THR A 84 10.78 -5.61 10.91
N ALA A 85 11.27 -5.15 9.76
CA ALA A 85 11.36 -3.72 9.47
C ALA A 85 10.01 -3.00 9.70
N ALA A 86 8.91 -3.59 9.22
CA ALA A 86 7.55 -3.05 9.33
C ALA A 86 7.09 -2.78 10.78
N ALA A 87 7.68 -3.46 11.78
CA ALA A 87 7.37 -3.22 13.18
C ALA A 87 7.70 -1.77 13.60
N MET A 88 8.71 -1.15 12.98
CA MET A 88 9.10 0.24 13.26
C MET A 88 7.99 1.23 12.90
N ALA A 89 7.40 1.10 11.72
CA ALA A 89 6.30 1.98 11.27
C ALA A 89 5.06 1.79 12.14
N ARG A 90 4.71 0.54 12.44
CA ARG A 90 3.58 0.22 13.34
C ARG A 90 3.76 0.84 14.73
N PHE A 91 4.96 0.68 15.30
CA PHE A 91 5.34 1.24 16.59
C PHE A 91 5.22 2.77 16.61
N ALA A 92 5.85 3.44 15.64
CA ALA A 92 5.83 4.89 15.50
C ALA A 92 4.40 5.43 15.42
N GLY A 93 3.60 4.84 14.52
CA GLY A 93 2.26 5.31 14.28
C GLY A 93 1.28 5.03 15.41
N ALA A 94 1.40 3.88 16.10
CA ALA A 94 0.56 3.57 17.26
C ALA A 94 0.74 4.61 18.39
N ALA A 95 1.99 4.98 18.69
CA ALA A 95 2.29 5.99 19.70
C ALA A 95 1.85 7.40 19.27
N VAL A 96 2.04 7.78 18.01
CA VAL A 96 1.56 9.07 17.49
C VAL A 96 0.03 9.18 17.58
N ARG A 97 -0.71 8.15 17.17
CA ARG A 97 -2.19 8.15 17.30
C ARG A 97 -2.62 8.29 18.76
N LEU A 98 -1.96 7.58 19.67
CA LEU A 98 -2.24 7.70 21.10
C LEU A 98 -2.01 9.12 21.59
N ALA A 99 -0.88 9.74 21.23
CA ALA A 99 -0.53 11.09 21.60
C ALA A 99 -1.54 12.13 21.11
N GLN A 100 -1.99 12.01 19.85
CA GLN A 100 -3.02 12.89 19.28
C GLN A 100 -4.35 12.80 20.04
N ARG A 101 -4.74 11.59 20.48
CA ARG A 101 -5.96 11.40 21.30
C ARG A 101 -5.81 11.93 22.73
N ARG A 102 -4.58 12.00 23.24
CA ARG A 102 -4.29 12.36 24.63
C ARG A 102 -3.85 13.81 24.82
N GLY A 103 -3.66 14.58 23.76
CA GLY A 103 -3.21 15.97 23.88
C GLY A 103 -1.70 16.13 24.00
N TRP A 104 -0.89 15.09 23.74
CA TRP A 104 0.56 15.14 23.94
C TRP A 104 1.27 15.75 22.74
N LYS A 105 2.23 16.64 23.01
CA LYS A 105 2.92 17.44 21.99
C LYS A 105 4.27 16.88 21.60
N THR A 106 4.98 16.24 22.52
CA THR A 106 6.33 15.73 22.29
C THR A 106 6.46 14.26 22.65
N LEU A 107 7.04 13.47 21.74
CA LEU A 107 7.31 12.05 21.97
C LEU A 107 8.79 11.73 21.75
N ALA A 108 9.33 10.86 22.60
CA ALA A 108 10.58 10.15 22.31
C ALA A 108 10.30 8.66 22.09
N PHE A 109 11.13 7.99 21.30
CA PHE A 109 10.96 6.59 20.94
C PHE A 109 12.25 5.85 21.23
N VAL A 110 12.18 4.78 22.02
CA VAL A 110 13.27 3.81 22.11
C VAL A 110 13.20 2.93 20.88
N ALA A 111 14.25 2.93 20.05
CA ALA A 111 14.26 2.11 18.84
C ALA A 111 14.09 0.61 19.19
N PRO A 112 13.18 -0.12 18.50
CA PRO A 112 13.10 -1.56 18.65
C PRO A 112 14.36 -2.23 18.11
N GLU A 113 14.76 -3.32 18.76
CA GLU A 113 15.80 -4.19 18.25
C GLU A 113 15.27 -5.01 17.06
N LEU A 114 15.70 -4.63 15.86
CA LEU A 114 15.31 -5.23 14.59
C LEU A 114 16.55 -5.84 13.90
N PRO A 115 16.86 -7.13 14.14
CA PRO A 115 18.05 -7.77 13.58
C PRO A 115 18.07 -7.72 12.05
N GLY A 116 19.21 -7.35 11.47
CA GLY A 116 19.40 -7.32 10.02
C GLY A 116 18.71 -6.16 9.29
N VAL A 117 18.13 -5.20 10.01
CA VAL A 117 17.53 -3.99 9.42
C VAL A 117 18.53 -2.84 9.49
N ASP A 118 18.84 -2.24 8.35
CA ASP A 118 19.75 -1.11 8.28
C ASP A 118 19.18 0.15 8.96
N HIS A 119 20.05 0.97 9.53
CA HIS A 119 19.66 2.15 10.30
C HIS A 119 18.97 3.25 9.48
N ASP A 120 19.29 3.38 8.20
CA ASP A 120 18.55 4.26 7.29
C ASP A 120 17.11 3.76 7.06
N LEU A 121 16.91 2.45 6.85
CA LEU A 121 15.57 1.87 6.75
C LEU A 121 14.78 2.01 8.08
N ILE A 122 15.42 1.91 9.24
CA ILE A 122 14.79 2.22 10.53
C ILE A 122 14.30 3.67 10.57
N GLY A 123 15.15 4.62 10.17
CA GLY A 123 14.80 6.04 10.13
C GLY A 123 13.66 6.33 9.15
N GLU A 124 13.65 5.66 8.00
CA GLU A 124 12.59 5.74 7.00
C GLU A 124 11.24 5.30 7.57
N LEU A 125 11.17 4.06 8.05
CA LEU A 125 9.93 3.47 8.56
C LEU A 125 9.43 4.18 9.83
N PHE A 126 10.33 4.71 10.66
CA PHE A 126 9.97 5.56 11.79
C PHE A 126 9.24 6.83 11.35
N ALA A 127 9.84 7.61 10.44
CA ALA A 127 9.28 8.87 9.99
C ALA A 127 7.97 8.65 9.21
N GLU A 128 7.96 7.64 8.35
CA GLU A 128 6.79 7.23 7.60
C GLU A 128 5.61 6.86 8.51
N GLY A 129 5.82 5.93 9.44
CA GLY A 129 4.76 5.47 10.34
C GLY A 129 4.23 6.58 11.25
N ALA A 130 5.12 7.48 11.71
CA ALA A 130 4.75 8.65 12.49
C ALA A 130 3.85 9.60 11.68
N LEU A 131 4.19 9.90 10.43
CA LEU A 131 3.43 10.82 9.59
C LEU A 131 2.12 10.21 9.10
N MET A 132 2.11 8.95 8.68
CA MET A 132 0.88 8.27 8.25
C MET A 132 -0.19 8.26 9.36
N ALA A 133 0.23 8.15 10.62
CA ALA A 133 -0.69 8.22 11.76
C ALA A 133 -1.39 9.59 11.92
N THR A 134 -0.84 10.65 11.31
CA THR A 134 -1.41 12.00 11.40
C THR A 134 -2.58 12.26 10.45
N PHE A 135 -2.90 11.33 9.55
CA PHE A 135 -4.03 11.48 8.63
C PHE A 135 -5.35 11.72 9.37
N GLU A 136 -6.08 12.75 8.93
CA GLU A 136 -7.38 13.13 9.49
C GLU A 136 -8.51 12.78 8.51
N PRO A 137 -9.29 11.72 8.76
CA PRO A 137 -10.38 11.32 7.87
C PRO A 137 -11.60 12.27 7.93
N ALA A 138 -11.80 13.02 9.01
CA ALA A 138 -13.01 13.80 9.25
C ALA A 138 -12.92 15.26 8.75
N SER A 139 -12.38 15.48 7.55
CA SER A 139 -12.08 16.82 7.02
C SER A 139 -13.28 17.74 6.79
N TYR A 140 -14.50 17.19 6.71
CA TYR A 140 -15.74 17.95 6.48
C TYR A 140 -16.52 18.27 7.78
N ARG A 141 -16.05 17.82 8.95
CA ARG A 141 -16.74 18.10 10.22
C ARG A 141 -16.55 19.57 10.64
N THR A 142 -17.65 20.28 10.86
CA THR A 142 -17.65 21.68 11.34
C THR A 142 -17.58 21.79 12.86
N LYS A 143 -17.97 20.74 13.60
CA LYS A 143 -17.79 20.61 15.05
C LYS A 143 -16.82 19.47 15.33
N ASN A 144 -15.76 19.77 16.07
CA ASN A 144 -14.72 18.79 16.39
C ASN A 144 -14.91 18.28 17.83
N ASP A 145 -15.84 17.34 18.01
CA ASP A 145 -16.18 16.79 19.33
C ASP A 145 -15.09 15.88 19.90
N ALA A 146 -14.16 15.41 19.05
CA ALA A 146 -12.98 14.63 19.44
C ALA A 146 -11.71 15.36 18.98
N LYS A 147 -11.22 16.33 19.75
CA LYS A 147 -9.99 17.07 19.47
C LYS A 147 -8.78 16.12 19.35
N ARG A 148 -8.49 15.62 18.15
CA ARG A 148 -7.13 15.16 17.81
C ARG A 148 -6.23 16.38 17.82
N THR A 149 -5.24 16.36 18.70
CA THR A 149 -4.28 17.45 18.81
C THR A 149 -3.05 17.15 17.98
N ASP A 150 -2.46 18.19 17.39
CA ASP A 150 -1.19 18.03 16.69
C ASP A 150 -0.07 17.63 17.65
N VAL A 151 0.70 16.62 17.23
CA VAL A 151 2.01 16.27 17.79
C VAL A 151 3.05 17.19 17.14
N GLU A 152 3.73 17.97 17.96
CA GLU A 152 4.68 18.99 17.49
C GLU A 152 6.00 18.35 17.07
N SER A 153 6.52 17.38 17.84
CA SER A 153 7.76 16.70 17.52
C SER A 153 7.83 15.26 18.01
N VAL A 154 8.50 14.42 17.22
CA VAL A 154 8.88 13.05 17.59
C VAL A 154 10.39 12.87 17.46
N THR A 155 11.01 12.17 18.42
CA THR A 155 12.45 11.91 18.43
C THR A 155 12.73 10.42 18.57
N LEU A 156 13.45 9.84 17.60
CA LEU A 156 13.99 8.49 17.74
C LEU A 156 15.30 8.53 18.53
N LEU A 157 15.35 7.79 19.62
CA LEU A 157 16.52 7.64 20.46
C LEU A 157 17.29 6.39 20.00
N VAL A 158 18.56 6.59 19.65
CA VAL A 158 19.47 5.54 19.20
C VAL A 158 20.56 5.31 20.23
N PRO A 159 21.06 4.08 20.41
CA PRO A 159 22.06 3.78 21.44
C PRO A 159 23.43 4.42 21.17
N ARG A 160 23.78 4.68 19.90
CA ARG A 160 25.13 5.14 19.52
C ARG A 160 25.09 6.34 18.59
N LYS A 161 25.93 7.34 18.86
CA LYS A 161 26.07 8.56 18.03
C LYS A 161 26.44 8.28 16.57
N ALA A 162 27.18 7.20 16.32
CA ALA A 162 27.57 6.77 14.97
C ALA A 162 26.35 6.39 14.09
N GLU A 163 25.21 6.04 14.69
CA GLU A 163 24.00 5.61 13.97
C GLU A 163 23.16 6.81 13.49
N GLU A 164 23.29 7.98 14.16
CA GLU A 164 22.45 9.15 13.89
C GLU A 164 22.46 9.58 12.43
N ALA A 165 23.62 9.54 11.77
CA ALA A 165 23.73 10.02 10.39
C ALA A 165 22.90 9.17 9.42
N LYS A 166 22.97 7.83 9.53
CA LYS A 166 22.19 6.91 8.71
C LYS A 166 20.70 7.04 9.00
N VAL A 167 20.32 7.05 10.28
CA VAL A 167 18.92 7.24 10.69
C VAL A 167 18.37 8.57 10.21
N ARG A 168 19.16 9.66 10.27
CA ARG A 168 18.76 10.99 9.79
C ARG A 168 18.51 11.01 8.29
N SER A 169 19.34 10.31 7.51
CA SER A 169 19.11 10.11 6.07
C SER A 169 17.81 9.36 5.82
N GLY A 170 17.58 8.28 6.58
CA GLY A 170 16.32 7.54 6.59
C GLY A 170 15.11 8.41 6.88
N ILE A 171 15.17 9.22 7.94
CA ILE A 171 14.08 10.13 8.34
C ILE A 171 13.72 11.09 7.21
N ALA A 172 14.71 11.65 6.50
CA ALA A 172 14.44 12.55 5.38
C ALA A 172 13.63 11.86 4.27
N ARG A 173 13.99 10.61 3.95
CA ARG A 173 13.28 9.77 2.99
C ARG A 173 11.88 9.37 3.48
N GLY A 174 11.78 8.84 4.69
CA GLY A 174 10.50 8.45 5.30
C GLY A 174 9.52 9.61 5.48
N THR A 175 10.04 10.83 5.66
CA THR A 175 9.21 12.05 5.68
C THR A 175 8.49 12.25 4.35
N ILE A 176 9.20 12.10 3.23
CA ILE A 176 8.62 12.21 1.89
C ILE A 176 7.57 11.12 1.66
N LEU A 177 7.87 9.88 2.03
CA LEU A 177 6.97 8.74 1.83
C LEU A 177 5.70 8.84 2.68
N GLY A 178 5.82 9.19 3.97
CA GLY A 178 4.69 9.35 4.87
C GLY A 178 3.76 10.51 4.46
N GLU A 179 4.33 11.62 4.00
CA GLU A 179 3.55 12.74 3.44
C GLU A 179 2.86 12.34 2.13
N ALA A 180 3.56 11.67 1.20
CA ALA A 180 2.98 11.21 -0.06
C ALA A 180 1.85 10.20 0.16
N ALA A 181 2.00 9.27 1.12
CA ALA A 181 0.94 8.36 1.52
C ALA A 181 -0.30 9.12 2.02
N ASN A 182 -0.12 10.16 2.84
CA ASN A 182 -1.25 10.99 3.27
C ASN A 182 -1.83 11.85 2.14
N GLU A 183 -1.03 12.33 1.19
CA GLU A 183 -1.53 13.01 -0.02
C GLU A 183 -2.46 12.07 -0.82
N ALA A 184 -2.07 10.81 -1.02
CA ALA A 184 -2.94 9.80 -1.64
C ALA A 184 -4.22 9.59 -0.84
N ARG A 185 -4.12 9.41 0.48
CA ARG A 185 -5.29 9.17 1.35
C ARG A 185 -6.25 10.35 1.38
N VAL A 186 -5.75 11.59 1.31
CA VAL A 186 -6.58 12.78 1.19
C VAL A 186 -7.36 12.77 -0.12
N MET A 187 -6.73 12.43 -1.25
CA MET A 187 -7.43 12.31 -2.54
C MET A 187 -8.56 11.29 -2.47
N VAL A 188 -8.29 10.08 -1.97
CA VAL A 188 -9.29 8.98 -1.87
C VAL A 188 -10.40 9.27 -0.86
N ASN A 189 -10.09 9.98 0.23
CA ASN A 189 -11.09 10.30 1.25
C ASN A 189 -12.03 11.43 0.82
N THR A 190 -11.59 12.28 -0.11
CA THR A 190 -12.38 13.41 -0.60
C THR A 190 -13.64 12.89 -1.31
N PRO A 191 -14.85 13.38 -0.96
CA PRO A 191 -16.09 13.01 -1.62
C PRO A 191 -16.05 13.26 -3.13
N ALA A 192 -16.79 12.46 -3.91
CA ALA A 192 -16.78 12.54 -5.37
C ALA A 192 -17.21 13.92 -5.92
N ASN A 193 -18.10 14.62 -5.23
CA ASN A 193 -18.50 15.98 -5.62
C ASN A 193 -17.37 17.02 -5.52
N ASP A 194 -16.32 16.73 -4.75
CA ASP A 194 -15.14 17.60 -4.55
C ASP A 194 -13.84 16.94 -5.07
N MET A 195 -13.96 15.79 -5.73
CA MET A 195 -12.86 15.04 -6.35
C MET A 195 -13.31 14.46 -7.69
N THR A 196 -13.75 15.31 -8.61
CA THR A 196 -14.10 14.91 -9.97
C THR A 196 -12.83 14.55 -10.79
N PRO A 197 -12.95 13.99 -12.01
CA PRO A 197 -11.78 13.75 -12.86
C PRO A 197 -10.97 15.04 -13.14
N THR A 198 -11.65 16.18 -13.21
CA THR A 198 -11.02 17.50 -13.39
C THR A 198 -10.25 17.92 -12.13
N ASP A 199 -10.79 17.68 -10.94
CA ASP A 199 -10.12 17.99 -9.67
C ASP A 199 -8.89 17.10 -9.46
N LEU A 200 -9.00 15.81 -9.77
CA LEU A 200 -7.86 14.89 -9.70
C LEU A 200 -6.72 15.33 -10.63
N ALA A 201 -7.05 15.78 -11.85
CA ALA A 201 -6.09 16.37 -12.78
C ALA A 201 -5.48 17.68 -12.24
N ALA A 202 -6.26 18.51 -11.55
CA ALA A 202 -5.76 19.73 -10.91
C ALA A 202 -4.80 19.43 -9.75
N VAL A 203 -5.07 18.39 -8.96
CA VAL A 203 -4.15 17.88 -7.92
C VAL A 203 -2.83 17.45 -8.56
N ALA A 204 -2.89 16.63 -9.62
CA ALA A 204 -1.70 16.18 -10.33
C ALA A 204 -0.85 17.36 -10.82
N LYS A 205 -1.45 18.35 -11.50
CA LYS A 205 -0.77 19.57 -11.96
C LYS A 205 -0.13 20.36 -10.82
N ARG A 206 -0.81 20.49 -9.68
CA ARG A 206 -0.28 21.17 -8.49
C ARG A 206 0.97 20.46 -7.96
N LEU A 207 0.93 19.13 -7.85
CA LEU A 207 2.09 18.35 -7.40
C LEU A 207 3.22 18.37 -8.42
N GLY A 208 2.92 18.30 -9.72
CA GLY A 208 3.90 18.43 -10.80
C GLY A 208 4.68 19.74 -10.75
N LYS A 209 3.97 20.86 -10.57
CA LYS A 209 4.60 22.18 -10.36
C LYS A 209 5.43 22.22 -9.07
N LYS A 210 4.93 21.65 -7.98
CA LYS A 210 5.59 21.68 -6.66
C LYS A 210 6.87 20.84 -6.64
N TYR A 211 6.89 19.70 -7.32
CA TYR A 211 7.97 18.70 -7.23
C TYR A 211 8.72 18.48 -8.54
N ALA A 212 8.51 19.34 -9.54
CA ALA A 212 9.23 19.40 -10.81
C ALA A 212 9.16 18.11 -11.66
N PHE A 213 7.94 17.63 -11.92
CA PHE A 213 7.65 16.65 -12.97
C PHE A 213 6.59 17.19 -13.92
N ALA A 214 6.61 16.76 -15.19
CA ALA A 214 5.68 17.24 -16.20
C ALA A 214 4.31 16.58 -16.04
N VAL A 215 3.25 17.34 -16.31
CA VAL A 215 1.88 16.85 -16.29
C VAL A 215 1.16 17.30 -17.56
N ASP A 216 0.78 16.35 -18.39
CA ASP A 216 -0.13 16.56 -19.52
C ASP A 216 -1.49 15.93 -19.21
N VAL A 217 -2.57 16.51 -19.74
CA VAL A 217 -3.93 16.03 -19.48
C VAL A 217 -4.70 16.02 -20.78
N LEU A 218 -5.03 14.82 -21.27
CA LEU A 218 -5.82 14.68 -22.48
C LEU A 218 -7.30 14.91 -22.20
N ASP A 219 -7.93 15.67 -23.06
CA ASP A 219 -9.37 15.87 -23.11
C ASP A 219 -10.08 14.89 -24.05
N THR A 220 -11.42 14.93 -24.06
CA THR A 220 -12.25 14.05 -24.89
C THR A 220 -11.91 14.12 -26.38
N PRO A 221 -11.77 15.30 -27.03
CA PRO A 221 -11.29 15.38 -28.42
C PRO A 221 -9.95 14.70 -28.68
N GLN A 222 -8.96 14.91 -27.81
CA GLN A 222 -7.62 14.29 -27.96
C GLN A 222 -7.72 12.76 -27.82
N MET A 223 -8.47 12.26 -26.85
CA MET A 223 -8.69 10.83 -26.64
C MET A 223 -9.44 10.18 -27.81
N LYS A 224 -10.44 10.87 -28.38
CA LYS A 224 -11.15 10.40 -29.57
C LYS A 224 -10.21 10.28 -30.77
N LYS A 225 -9.33 11.25 -30.98
CA LYS A 225 -8.31 11.23 -32.04
C LYS A 225 -7.31 10.09 -31.86
N LEU A 226 -7.01 9.72 -30.62
CA LEU A 226 -6.12 8.60 -30.29
C LEU A 226 -6.80 7.23 -30.39
N GLY A 227 -8.12 7.17 -30.60
CA GLY A 227 -8.86 5.92 -30.70
C GLY A 227 -9.16 5.26 -29.34
N MET A 228 -9.21 6.03 -28.25
CA MET A 228 -9.47 5.53 -26.90
C MET A 228 -10.98 5.24 -26.67
N GLY A 229 -11.58 4.41 -27.53
CA GLY A 229 -13.01 4.13 -27.50
C GLY A 229 -13.44 3.31 -26.29
N SER A 230 -12.54 2.49 -25.74
CA SER A 230 -12.80 1.72 -24.51
C SER A 230 -12.97 2.67 -23.32
N PHE A 231 -12.04 3.61 -23.12
CA PHE A 231 -12.13 4.60 -22.06
C PHE A 231 -13.31 5.55 -22.23
N LEU A 232 -13.51 6.07 -23.45
CA LEU A 232 -14.59 7.03 -23.72
C LEU A 232 -15.98 6.41 -23.57
N SER A 233 -16.12 5.09 -23.71
CA SER A 233 -17.39 4.39 -23.45
C SER A 233 -17.83 4.52 -21.99
N VAL A 234 -16.91 4.36 -21.04
CA VAL A 234 -17.18 4.49 -19.60
C VAL A 234 -17.64 5.91 -19.26
N ALA A 235 -16.98 6.90 -19.83
CA ALA A 235 -17.27 8.30 -19.56
C ALA A 235 -18.58 8.81 -20.19
N ALA A 236 -19.15 8.10 -21.16
CA ALA A 236 -20.29 8.57 -21.96
C ALA A 236 -21.53 8.89 -21.12
N GLY A 237 -21.63 8.29 -19.93
CA GLY A 237 -22.75 8.48 -19.02
C GLY A 237 -22.67 9.74 -18.15
N SER A 238 -21.47 10.27 -17.86
CA SER A 238 -21.28 11.37 -16.91
C SER A 238 -21.29 12.75 -17.60
N ASP A 239 -21.75 13.76 -16.86
CA ASP A 239 -21.58 15.17 -17.23
C ASP A 239 -20.17 15.70 -16.88
N GLN A 240 -19.43 15.01 -16.01
CA GLN A 240 -18.04 15.32 -15.72
C GLN A 240 -17.14 14.84 -16.86
N PRO A 241 -16.31 15.71 -17.46
CA PRO A 241 -15.48 15.31 -18.58
C PRO A 241 -14.34 14.38 -18.11
N PRO A 242 -14.08 13.26 -18.83
CA PRO A 242 -12.98 12.38 -18.49
C PRO A 242 -11.63 13.06 -18.72
N LYS A 243 -10.60 12.57 -18.01
CA LYS A 243 -9.21 13.05 -18.10
C LYS A 243 -8.25 11.87 -18.17
N MET A 244 -7.43 11.79 -19.22
CA MET A 244 -6.23 10.95 -19.19
C MET A 244 -5.08 11.80 -18.67
N ILE A 245 -4.70 11.59 -17.41
CA ILE A 245 -3.66 12.36 -16.74
C ILE A 245 -2.32 11.65 -16.94
N VAL A 246 -1.36 12.33 -17.54
CA VAL A 246 -0.02 11.82 -17.83
C VAL A 246 0.98 12.55 -16.96
N LEU A 247 1.80 11.82 -16.21
CA LEU A 247 2.84 12.33 -15.34
C LEU A 247 4.19 11.86 -15.90
N GLU A 248 5.13 12.76 -16.19
CA GLU A 248 6.44 12.37 -16.70
C GLU A 248 7.56 12.91 -15.81
N TYR A 249 8.33 11.99 -15.24
CA TYR A 249 9.54 12.28 -14.49
C TYR A 249 10.76 11.67 -15.19
N HIS A 250 11.75 12.52 -15.50
CA HIS A 250 12.98 12.13 -16.20
C HIS A 250 14.20 12.29 -15.29
N GLY A 251 14.39 11.33 -14.39
CA GLY A 251 15.49 11.33 -13.42
C GLY A 251 16.82 10.78 -13.94
N ASP A 252 16.81 10.01 -15.04
CA ASP A 252 18.03 9.45 -15.65
C ASP A 252 18.01 9.54 -17.18
N LYS A 253 18.66 10.58 -17.71
CA LYS A 253 18.78 10.83 -19.16
C LYS A 253 19.50 9.73 -19.94
N ARG A 254 20.25 8.84 -19.27
CA ARG A 254 21.02 7.76 -19.91
C ARG A 254 20.26 6.44 -19.98
N SER A 255 19.26 6.25 -19.11
CA SER A 255 18.48 5.03 -19.09
C SER A 255 17.42 5.02 -20.20
N LYS A 256 17.35 3.90 -20.91
CA LYS A 256 16.23 3.59 -21.81
C LYS A 256 15.07 2.93 -21.08
N SER A 257 15.29 2.43 -19.86
CA SER A 257 14.24 1.84 -19.04
C SER A 257 13.33 2.95 -18.53
N LYS A 258 12.02 2.71 -18.62
CA LYS A 258 11.00 3.64 -18.19
C LYS A 258 9.88 2.88 -17.49
N LEU A 259 9.70 3.15 -16.20
CA LEU A 259 8.63 2.54 -15.42
C LEU A 259 7.30 3.20 -15.77
N GLY A 260 6.33 2.44 -16.26
CA GLY A 260 4.94 2.85 -16.41
C GLY A 260 4.14 2.47 -15.18
N LEU A 261 3.53 3.46 -14.51
CA LEU A 261 2.59 3.28 -13.41
C LEU A 261 1.20 3.70 -13.90
N ILE A 262 0.25 2.77 -13.92
CA ILE A 262 -1.08 3.00 -14.48
C ILE A 262 -2.12 2.89 -13.36
N GLY A 263 -2.95 3.93 -13.18
CA GLY A 263 -3.89 3.98 -12.06
C GLY A 263 -5.34 4.05 -12.54
N LYS A 264 -6.20 3.16 -12.01
CA LYS A 264 -7.66 3.31 -12.14
C LYS A 264 -8.09 4.59 -11.41
N GLY A 265 -8.71 5.52 -12.13
CA GLY A 265 -9.12 6.83 -11.62
C GLY A 265 -10.64 7.04 -11.65
N ILE A 266 -11.45 6.03 -11.35
CA ILE A 266 -12.90 6.19 -11.34
C ILE A 266 -13.32 6.97 -10.09
N THR A 267 -13.64 8.25 -10.24
CA THR A 267 -13.88 9.15 -9.10
C THR A 267 -15.22 8.89 -8.42
N PHE A 268 -16.16 8.29 -9.14
CA PHE A 268 -17.33 7.65 -8.58
C PHE A 268 -17.82 6.55 -9.51
N ASP A 269 -18.18 5.40 -8.94
CA ASP A 269 -18.65 4.24 -9.67
C ASP A 269 -20.04 3.82 -9.21
N THR A 270 -21.07 4.16 -9.99
CA THR A 270 -22.42 3.66 -9.75
C THR A 270 -22.65 2.29 -10.36
N GLY A 271 -21.71 1.80 -11.19
CA GLY A 271 -21.88 0.69 -12.12
C GLY A 271 -22.51 1.03 -13.47
N GLY A 272 -22.82 2.30 -13.73
CA GLY A 272 -23.50 2.73 -14.97
C GLY A 272 -24.92 2.15 -15.10
N ILE A 273 -25.29 1.63 -16.27
CA ILE A 273 -26.60 0.99 -16.51
C ILE A 273 -26.75 -0.31 -15.70
N SER A 274 -25.65 -1.06 -15.52
CA SER A 274 -25.54 -2.19 -14.59
C SER A 274 -25.41 -1.70 -13.14
N LEU A 275 -26.41 -0.93 -12.68
CA LEU A 275 -26.38 -0.19 -11.41
C LEU A 275 -26.06 -1.08 -10.20
N LYS A 276 -25.12 -0.63 -9.36
CA LYS A 276 -24.82 -1.25 -8.07
C LYS A 276 -26.01 -1.12 -7.10
N PRO A 277 -26.14 -2.03 -6.12
CA PRO A 277 -27.05 -1.84 -4.99
C PRO A 277 -26.74 -0.56 -4.22
N ALA A 278 -27.75 0.02 -3.55
CA ALA A 278 -27.58 1.23 -2.74
C ALA A 278 -26.65 1.05 -1.53
N LEU A 279 -26.59 -0.17 -0.98
CA LEU A 279 -25.73 -0.50 0.15
C LEU A 279 -24.25 -0.29 -0.23
N ASP A 280 -23.53 0.48 0.58
CA ASP A 280 -22.09 0.79 0.44
C ASP A 280 -21.70 1.53 -0.85
N MET A 281 -22.66 2.04 -1.63
CA MET A 281 -22.38 2.83 -2.84
C MET A 281 -21.58 4.12 -2.53
N ASP A 282 -21.72 4.68 -1.32
CA ASP A 282 -20.95 5.84 -0.87
C ASP A 282 -19.43 5.56 -0.80
N ALA A 283 -19.04 4.31 -0.59
CA ALA A 283 -17.64 3.89 -0.60
C ALA A 283 -17.01 3.95 -2.01
N MET A 284 -17.81 4.01 -3.07
CA MET A 284 -17.33 4.05 -4.47
C MET A 284 -16.62 5.36 -4.84
N LYS A 285 -16.62 6.37 -3.96
CA LYS A 285 -15.65 7.48 -4.06
C LYS A 285 -14.18 7.00 -3.99
N GLY A 286 -13.96 5.84 -3.38
CA GLY A 286 -12.64 5.23 -3.24
C GLY A 286 -12.13 4.56 -4.51
N ASP A 287 -12.95 4.49 -5.57
CA ASP A 287 -12.65 3.72 -6.78
C ASP A 287 -11.60 4.36 -7.71
N MET A 288 -11.05 5.49 -7.26
CA MET A 288 -9.90 6.20 -7.82
C MET A 288 -8.61 6.00 -7.02
N ALA A 289 -8.60 5.09 -6.03
CA ALA A 289 -7.44 4.85 -5.17
C ALA A 289 -6.17 4.45 -5.93
N GLY A 290 -6.31 3.70 -7.04
CA GLY A 290 -5.18 3.37 -7.91
C GLY A 290 -4.54 4.62 -8.52
N GLY A 291 -5.36 5.51 -9.08
CA GLY A 291 -4.94 6.80 -9.62
C GLY A 291 -4.29 7.71 -8.57
N ALA A 292 -4.88 7.78 -7.37
CA ALA A 292 -4.31 8.52 -6.25
C ALA A 292 -2.91 8.01 -5.86
N THR A 293 -2.76 6.69 -5.76
CA THR A 293 -1.48 6.04 -5.47
C THR A 293 -0.44 6.33 -6.54
N VAL A 294 -0.81 6.29 -7.83
CA VAL A 294 0.12 6.62 -8.94
C VAL A 294 0.59 8.08 -8.84
N ILE A 295 -0.32 9.03 -8.68
CA ILE A 295 0.01 10.47 -8.57
C ILE A 295 0.98 10.71 -7.41
N ALA A 296 0.67 10.17 -6.23
CA ALA A 296 1.50 10.35 -5.05
C ALA A 296 2.85 9.61 -5.15
N THR A 297 2.89 8.45 -5.82
CA THR A 297 4.14 7.70 -6.05
C THR A 297 5.08 8.48 -6.97
N VAL A 298 4.60 9.00 -8.10
CA VAL A 298 5.43 9.82 -9.00
C VAL A 298 5.92 11.09 -8.30
N ALA A 299 5.07 11.73 -7.51
CA ALA A 299 5.45 12.86 -6.69
C ALA A 299 6.56 12.49 -5.68
N ALA A 300 6.45 11.35 -4.99
CA ALA A 300 7.48 10.88 -4.06
C ALA A 300 8.82 10.59 -4.76
N ILE A 301 8.78 9.92 -5.91
CA ILE A 301 9.97 9.62 -6.73
C ILE A 301 10.68 10.92 -7.14
N ALA A 302 9.93 11.92 -7.60
CA ALA A 302 10.47 13.22 -8.01
C ALA A 302 11.10 13.98 -6.82
N ARG A 303 10.42 14.00 -5.67
CA ARG A 303 10.92 14.61 -4.42
C ARG A 303 12.20 13.97 -3.91
N LEU A 304 12.31 12.64 -4.05
CA LEU A 304 13.51 11.88 -3.69
C LEU A 304 14.65 12.08 -4.72
N GLY A 305 14.36 12.64 -5.89
CA GLY A 305 15.34 12.85 -6.95
C GLY A 305 15.93 11.55 -7.49
N LEU A 306 15.14 10.46 -7.49
CA LEU A 306 15.60 9.14 -7.91
C LEU A 306 16.12 9.16 -9.35
N LYS A 307 17.16 8.37 -9.64
CA LYS A 307 17.79 8.30 -10.96
C LYS A 307 17.09 7.28 -11.87
N VAL A 308 15.81 7.52 -12.12
CA VAL A 308 14.95 6.69 -12.97
C VAL A 308 14.03 7.55 -13.83
N ASN A 309 13.54 6.96 -14.93
CA ASN A 309 12.49 7.56 -15.74
C ASN A 309 11.15 6.89 -15.43
N VAL A 310 10.11 7.68 -15.20
CA VAL A 310 8.78 7.20 -14.82
C VAL A 310 7.71 7.91 -15.64
N ILE A 311 6.73 7.14 -16.11
CA ILE A 311 5.45 7.62 -16.64
C ILE A 311 4.37 7.19 -15.68
N GLY A 312 3.59 8.13 -15.16
CA GLY A 312 2.29 7.87 -14.57
C GLY A 312 1.18 8.07 -15.60
N VAL A 313 0.24 7.13 -15.72
CA VAL A 313 -0.99 7.30 -16.51
C VAL A 313 -2.18 7.05 -15.60
N VAL A 314 -3.02 8.05 -15.36
CA VAL A 314 -4.25 7.90 -14.59
C VAL A 314 -5.44 8.12 -15.50
N ALA A 315 -6.22 7.05 -15.71
CA ALA A 315 -7.44 7.08 -16.50
C ALA A 315 -8.61 7.51 -15.60
N ALA A 316 -8.87 8.83 -15.55
CA ALA A 316 -9.83 9.43 -14.64
C ALA A 316 -11.20 9.69 -15.30
N SER A 317 -12.27 9.15 -14.73
CA SER A 317 -13.65 9.31 -15.20
C SER A 317 -14.64 9.13 -14.05
N GLU A 318 -15.90 9.42 -14.28
CA GLU A 318 -17.02 8.89 -13.49
C GLU A 318 -17.78 7.86 -14.32
N ASN A 319 -18.32 6.83 -13.67
CA ASN A 319 -19.22 5.85 -14.28
C ASN A 319 -20.63 6.08 -13.76
N MET A 320 -21.50 6.63 -14.61
CA MET A 320 -22.83 7.12 -14.24
C MET A 320 -23.92 6.58 -15.17
N PRO A 321 -25.13 6.25 -14.69
CA PRO A 321 -26.26 6.00 -15.55
C PRO A 321 -26.74 7.32 -16.16
N SER A 322 -27.04 7.31 -17.45
CA SER A 322 -27.77 8.39 -18.12
C SER A 322 -28.36 7.90 -19.44
N GLY A 323 -29.15 8.74 -20.12
CA GLY A 323 -29.67 8.41 -21.45
C GLY A 323 -28.60 8.27 -22.54
N LYS A 324 -27.33 8.63 -22.24
CA LYS A 324 -26.18 8.52 -23.15
C LYS A 324 -25.18 7.44 -22.72
N ALA A 325 -25.41 6.81 -21.57
CA ALA A 325 -24.49 5.83 -21.02
C ALA A 325 -24.39 4.61 -21.94
N THR A 326 -23.20 4.02 -21.94
CA THR A 326 -22.97 2.70 -22.55
C THR A 326 -23.92 1.67 -21.96
N LYS A 327 -24.36 0.73 -22.81
CA LYS A 327 -25.31 -0.32 -22.47
C LYS A 327 -24.61 -1.67 -22.51
N PRO A 328 -25.05 -2.63 -21.67
CA PRO A 328 -24.75 -4.04 -21.89
C PRO A 328 -25.09 -4.47 -23.33
N GLY A 329 -24.16 -5.10 -24.02
CA GLY A 329 -24.22 -5.52 -25.42
C GLY A 329 -23.57 -4.54 -26.42
N ASP A 330 -23.20 -3.33 -26.00
CA ASP A 330 -22.46 -2.42 -26.88
C ASP A 330 -21.06 -3.00 -27.19
N VAL A 331 -20.59 -2.84 -28.42
CA VAL A 331 -19.22 -3.20 -28.84
C VAL A 331 -18.43 -1.93 -29.11
N VAL A 332 -17.24 -1.84 -28.50
CA VAL A 332 -16.35 -0.66 -28.63
C VAL A 332 -14.97 -1.08 -29.10
N SER A 333 -14.25 -0.17 -29.75
CA SER A 333 -12.84 -0.38 -30.13
C SER A 333 -11.91 0.31 -29.15
N ALA A 334 -10.96 -0.43 -28.59
CA ALA A 334 -9.87 0.12 -27.79
C ALA A 334 -8.78 0.76 -28.67
N MET A 335 -7.85 1.47 -28.03
CA MET A 335 -6.76 2.19 -28.67
C MET A 335 -5.81 1.31 -29.49
N ASN A 336 -5.67 0.03 -29.13
CA ASN A 336 -4.89 -0.95 -29.91
C ASN A 336 -5.70 -1.60 -31.04
N GLY A 337 -6.93 -1.15 -31.29
CA GLY A 337 -7.81 -1.66 -32.34
C GLY A 337 -8.65 -2.88 -31.95
N LYS A 338 -8.39 -3.53 -30.80
CA LYS A 338 -9.18 -4.66 -30.33
C LYS A 338 -10.60 -4.22 -30.00
N THR A 339 -11.58 -5.07 -30.33
CA THR A 339 -12.99 -4.86 -30.05
C THR A 339 -13.41 -5.54 -28.75
N ILE A 340 -14.23 -4.85 -27.95
CA ILE A 340 -14.69 -5.29 -26.64
C ILE A 340 -16.22 -5.26 -26.62
N GLU A 341 -16.84 -6.42 -26.39
CA GLU A 341 -18.25 -6.51 -26.04
C GLU A 341 -18.44 -6.19 -24.55
N ILE A 342 -19.21 -5.15 -24.27
CA ILE A 342 -19.47 -4.70 -22.90
C ILE A 342 -20.66 -5.46 -22.35
N ILE A 343 -20.40 -6.48 -21.54
CA ILE A 343 -21.44 -7.32 -20.91
C ILE A 343 -21.96 -6.69 -19.63
N ASN A 344 -21.10 -5.97 -18.91
CA ASN A 344 -21.45 -5.34 -17.65
C ASN A 344 -20.76 -3.99 -17.53
N THR A 345 -21.53 -2.91 -17.35
CA THR A 345 -20.98 -1.55 -17.25
C THR A 345 -20.38 -1.24 -15.88
N ASP A 346 -20.53 -2.15 -14.90
CA ASP A 346 -19.86 -2.16 -13.59
C ASP A 346 -18.48 -2.85 -13.63
N ALA A 347 -18.06 -3.29 -14.83
CA ALA A 347 -16.72 -3.75 -15.12
C ALA A 347 -15.99 -2.69 -15.97
N GLU A 348 -16.10 -1.43 -15.57
CA GLU A 348 -15.60 -0.23 -16.23
C GLU A 348 -14.10 -0.01 -16.00
N GLY A 349 -13.58 -0.34 -14.81
CA GLY A 349 -12.19 -0.08 -14.44
C GLY A 349 -11.21 -0.70 -15.42
N ARG A 350 -11.49 -1.92 -15.89
CA ARG A 350 -10.64 -2.58 -16.90
C ARG A 350 -10.74 -1.94 -18.27
N LEU A 351 -11.89 -1.36 -18.63
CA LEU A 351 -12.08 -0.65 -19.90
C LEU A 351 -11.25 0.63 -19.95
N VAL A 352 -11.20 1.40 -18.85
CA VAL A 352 -10.39 2.62 -18.78
C VAL A 352 -8.89 2.30 -18.72
N LEU A 353 -8.52 1.24 -18.01
CA LEU A 353 -7.14 0.76 -17.92
C LEU A 353 -6.62 0.20 -19.24
N ALA A 354 -7.45 -0.46 -20.05
CA ALA A 354 -7.06 -0.97 -21.36
C ALA A 354 -6.40 0.11 -22.23
N ASP A 355 -7.06 1.26 -22.39
CA ASP A 355 -6.51 2.38 -23.14
C ASP A 355 -5.34 3.06 -22.40
N GLY A 356 -5.38 3.12 -21.07
CA GLY A 356 -4.28 3.65 -20.26
C GLY A 356 -2.97 2.84 -20.41
N LEU A 357 -3.06 1.50 -20.43
CA LEU A 357 -1.94 0.59 -20.62
C LEU A 357 -1.33 0.74 -22.03
N VAL A 358 -2.19 0.74 -23.06
CA VAL A 358 -1.75 0.97 -24.45
C VAL A 358 -1.06 2.32 -24.57
N TYR A 359 -1.61 3.36 -23.93
CA TYR A 359 -1.04 4.69 -24.00
C TYR A 359 0.29 4.81 -23.27
N ALA A 360 0.44 4.22 -22.08
CA ALA A 360 1.72 4.17 -21.36
C ALA A 360 2.82 3.53 -22.21
N ARG A 361 2.50 2.44 -22.91
CA ARG A 361 3.43 1.79 -23.86
C ARG A 361 3.76 2.66 -25.06
N LYS A 362 2.78 3.34 -25.64
CA LYS A 362 3.00 4.31 -26.73
C LYS A 362 3.94 5.45 -26.32
N LEU A 363 3.92 5.85 -25.05
CA LEU A 363 4.84 6.82 -24.47
C LEU A 363 6.23 6.22 -24.12
N GLY A 364 6.44 4.94 -24.40
CA GLY A 364 7.71 4.23 -24.26
C GLY A 364 7.97 3.64 -22.87
N ALA A 365 6.93 3.33 -22.10
CA ALA A 365 7.09 2.51 -20.89
C ALA A 365 7.64 1.11 -21.25
N THR A 366 8.64 0.65 -20.51
CA THR A 366 9.30 -0.64 -20.74
C THR A 366 8.96 -1.69 -19.69
N HIS A 367 8.48 -1.26 -18.53
CA HIS A 367 7.95 -2.12 -17.47
C HIS A 367 6.67 -1.47 -16.96
N LEU A 368 5.62 -2.25 -16.75
CA LEU A 368 4.31 -1.75 -16.37
C LEU A 368 3.94 -2.26 -14.98
N VAL A 369 3.33 -1.39 -14.20
CA VAL A 369 2.53 -1.79 -13.04
C VAL A 369 1.23 -1.01 -13.09
N ASP A 370 0.10 -1.71 -13.17
CA ASP A 370 -1.20 -1.07 -12.97
C ASP A 370 -1.76 -1.37 -11.58
N ILE A 371 -2.46 -0.37 -11.03
CA ILE A 371 -3.00 -0.38 -9.67
C ILE A 371 -4.47 0.00 -9.76
N ALA A 372 -5.34 -0.87 -9.27
CA ALA A 372 -6.77 -0.69 -9.41
C ALA A 372 -7.57 -1.33 -8.28
N THR A 373 -8.61 -0.63 -7.84
CA THR A 373 -9.75 -1.22 -7.12
C THR A 373 -10.62 -1.95 -8.14
N LEU A 374 -10.15 -3.11 -8.63
CA LEU A 374 -10.67 -3.67 -9.87
C LEU A 374 -11.84 -4.62 -9.66
N THR A 375 -11.76 -5.51 -8.67
CA THR A 375 -12.76 -6.57 -8.53
C THR A 375 -13.23 -6.79 -7.11
N GLY A 376 -14.55 -6.89 -6.91
CA GLY A 376 -15.10 -7.44 -5.66
C GLY A 376 -14.66 -8.89 -5.41
N ALA A 377 -14.29 -9.62 -6.47
CA ALA A 377 -13.80 -11.00 -6.38
C ALA A 377 -12.49 -11.13 -5.59
N VAL A 378 -11.59 -10.13 -5.63
CA VAL A 378 -10.33 -10.20 -4.87
C VAL A 378 -10.60 -10.10 -3.37
N VAL A 379 -11.64 -9.36 -2.98
CA VAL A 379 -12.07 -9.24 -1.58
C VAL A 379 -12.60 -10.59 -1.07
N ILE A 380 -13.34 -11.32 -1.91
CA ILE A 380 -13.79 -12.67 -1.56
C ILE A 380 -12.61 -13.65 -1.46
N ALA A 381 -11.59 -13.51 -2.33
CA ALA A 381 -10.45 -14.41 -2.37
C ALA A 381 -9.42 -14.16 -1.25
N LEU A 382 -9.09 -12.90 -0.97
CA LEU A 382 -7.96 -12.49 -0.12
C LEU A 382 -8.37 -11.58 1.06
N GLY A 383 -9.64 -11.20 1.16
CA GLY A 383 -10.16 -10.31 2.19
C GLY A 383 -9.53 -8.92 2.14
N HIS A 384 -9.41 -8.30 3.32
CA HIS A 384 -8.80 -6.98 3.50
C HIS A 384 -7.34 -7.03 3.96
N THR A 385 -6.70 -8.21 3.81
CA THR A 385 -5.37 -8.47 4.36
C THR A 385 -4.27 -8.38 3.32
N SER A 386 -4.53 -8.82 2.09
CA SER A 386 -3.53 -8.92 1.03
C SER A 386 -4.06 -8.40 -0.29
N THR A 387 -3.23 -7.63 -1.00
CA THR A 387 -3.48 -7.20 -2.38
C THR A 387 -3.29 -8.40 -3.31
N GLY A 388 -4.16 -8.53 -4.31
CA GLY A 388 -4.00 -9.54 -5.36
C GLY A 388 -2.96 -9.10 -6.39
N VAL A 389 -2.02 -9.98 -6.73
CA VAL A 389 -0.97 -9.72 -7.72
C VAL A 389 -1.08 -10.71 -8.87
N MET A 390 -1.04 -10.21 -10.10
CA MET A 390 -0.95 -11.03 -11.31
C MET A 390 0.10 -10.43 -12.22
N SER A 391 0.86 -11.27 -12.93
CA SER A 391 1.95 -10.82 -13.78
C SER A 391 2.11 -11.71 -15.00
N ASN A 392 2.58 -11.15 -16.11
CA ASN A 392 3.05 -11.91 -17.27
C ASN A 392 4.56 -12.22 -17.20
N ASP A 393 5.28 -11.65 -16.23
CA ASP A 393 6.73 -11.73 -16.11
C ASP A 393 7.16 -12.08 -14.68
N ARG A 394 7.93 -13.16 -14.55
CA ARG A 394 8.38 -13.71 -13.26
C ARG A 394 9.44 -12.84 -12.60
N GLU A 395 10.43 -12.37 -13.36
CA GLU A 395 11.54 -11.57 -12.83
C GLU A 395 11.03 -10.23 -12.30
N TRP A 396 10.08 -9.63 -13.01
CA TRP A 396 9.46 -8.36 -12.65
C TRP A 396 8.62 -8.45 -11.39
N VAL A 397 7.77 -9.47 -11.26
CA VAL A 397 6.97 -9.66 -10.04
C VAL A 397 7.86 -10.06 -8.84
N ASP A 398 8.95 -10.80 -9.06
CA ASP A 398 9.95 -11.06 -8.00
C ASP A 398 10.65 -9.78 -7.53
N ALA A 399 10.96 -8.86 -8.45
CA ALA A 399 11.49 -7.55 -8.11
C ALA A 399 10.50 -6.74 -7.26
N PHE A 400 9.22 -6.79 -7.59
CA PHE A 400 8.17 -6.17 -6.78
C PHE A 400 8.06 -6.79 -5.38
N HIS A 401 8.08 -8.12 -5.27
CA HIS A 401 8.06 -8.79 -3.97
C HIS A 401 9.27 -8.39 -3.10
N ARG A 402 10.49 -8.33 -3.66
CA ARG A 402 11.67 -7.82 -2.97
C ARG A 402 11.49 -6.37 -2.52
N ALA A 403 10.96 -5.51 -3.39
CA ALA A 403 10.68 -4.11 -3.07
C ALA A 403 9.62 -3.95 -1.97
N SER A 404 8.66 -4.86 -1.88
CA SER A 404 7.55 -4.79 -0.92
C SER A 404 7.89 -5.28 0.50
N ALA A 405 8.83 -6.21 0.62
CA ALA A 405 9.10 -6.97 1.85
C ALA A 405 9.28 -6.10 3.13
N PRO A 406 9.92 -4.92 3.09
CA PRO A 406 10.16 -4.12 4.29
C PRO A 406 8.92 -3.43 4.89
N TYR A 407 7.87 -3.20 4.10
CA TYR A 407 6.77 -2.29 4.48
C TYR A 407 5.61 -2.98 5.21
N GLY A 408 5.60 -4.31 5.28
CA GLY A 408 4.54 -5.08 5.95
C GLY A 408 3.18 -5.06 5.23
N GLU A 409 3.12 -4.49 4.03
CA GLU A 409 2.01 -4.67 3.09
C GLU A 409 2.08 -6.08 2.49
N ARG A 410 0.95 -6.79 2.42
CA ARG A 410 0.92 -8.16 1.91
C ARG A 410 0.42 -8.18 0.47
N TYR A 411 1.11 -9.00 -0.32
CA TYR A 411 0.88 -9.20 -1.74
C TYR A 411 0.84 -10.69 -2.00
N TRP A 412 -0.23 -11.15 -2.66
CA TRP A 412 -0.42 -12.56 -2.93
C TRP A 412 -0.65 -12.78 -4.42
N GLU A 413 0.18 -13.62 -5.02
CA GLU A 413 0.09 -13.91 -6.45
C GLU A 413 -1.07 -14.85 -6.76
N LEU A 414 -1.86 -14.48 -7.77
CA LEU A 414 -2.90 -15.31 -8.37
C LEU A 414 -2.46 -15.74 -9.77
N PRO A 415 -2.83 -16.96 -10.22
CA PRO A 415 -2.33 -17.51 -11.46
C PRO A 415 -2.97 -16.87 -12.71
N LEU A 416 -2.19 -16.81 -13.79
CA LEU A 416 -2.66 -16.50 -15.16
C LEU A 416 -2.41 -17.69 -16.10
N PHE A 417 -2.96 -18.86 -15.74
CA PHE A 417 -2.85 -20.05 -16.58
C PHE A 417 -3.54 -19.83 -17.95
N PRO A 418 -3.00 -20.40 -19.05
CA PRO A 418 -3.53 -20.20 -20.40
C PRO A 418 -5.02 -20.53 -20.55
N GLU A 419 -5.53 -21.51 -19.80
CA GLU A 419 -6.93 -21.95 -19.84
C GLU A 419 -7.92 -20.85 -19.46
N TYR A 420 -7.48 -19.86 -18.69
CA TYR A 420 -8.32 -18.71 -18.34
C TYR A 420 -8.60 -17.78 -19.52
N ALA A 421 -7.90 -17.92 -20.66
CA ALA A 421 -8.19 -17.16 -21.87
C ALA A 421 -9.61 -17.44 -22.42
N GLU A 422 -10.16 -18.63 -22.16
CA GLU A 422 -11.54 -18.96 -22.54
C GLU A 422 -12.56 -18.05 -21.83
N LEU A 423 -12.24 -17.54 -20.64
CA LEU A 423 -13.16 -16.70 -19.87
C LEU A 423 -13.51 -15.41 -20.62
N ILE A 424 -12.55 -14.80 -21.32
CA ILE A 424 -12.71 -13.48 -21.93
C ILE A 424 -13.25 -13.52 -23.37
N LYS A 425 -13.48 -14.71 -23.95
CA LYS A 425 -13.99 -14.84 -25.33
C LYS A 425 -15.39 -14.25 -25.48
N SER A 426 -15.59 -13.49 -26.56
CA SER A 426 -16.88 -13.00 -27.03
C SER A 426 -17.28 -13.72 -28.33
N PRO A 427 -18.59 -13.97 -28.56
CA PRO A 427 -19.08 -14.46 -29.85
C PRO A 427 -19.13 -13.40 -30.95
N ILE A 428 -19.06 -12.10 -30.63
CA ILE A 428 -19.28 -11.00 -31.57
C ILE A 428 -18.16 -9.94 -31.61
N ALA A 429 -17.22 -9.99 -30.67
CA ALA A 429 -16.06 -9.11 -30.58
C ALA A 429 -14.81 -9.93 -30.26
N ASP A 430 -13.63 -9.30 -30.27
CA ASP A 430 -12.37 -9.99 -29.94
C ASP A 430 -12.36 -10.51 -28.49
N MET A 431 -13.01 -9.77 -27.58
CA MET A 431 -13.20 -10.16 -26.18
C MET A 431 -14.46 -9.55 -25.58
N LYS A 432 -14.89 -10.06 -24.43
CA LYS A 432 -15.93 -9.45 -23.58
C LYS A 432 -15.32 -8.89 -22.30
N ASN A 433 -15.94 -7.85 -21.74
CA ASN A 433 -15.42 -7.21 -20.52
C ASN A 433 -15.85 -7.93 -19.22
N SER A 434 -16.74 -8.91 -19.25
CA SER A 434 -17.16 -9.65 -18.05
C SER A 434 -17.56 -11.09 -18.36
N GLY A 435 -17.21 -12.01 -17.45
CA GLY A 435 -17.48 -13.45 -17.54
C GLY A 435 -18.31 -14.01 -16.38
N GLY A 436 -18.90 -13.14 -15.57
CA GLY A 436 -19.65 -13.53 -14.38
C GLY A 436 -18.79 -13.68 -13.12
N ARG A 437 -19.27 -14.48 -12.16
CA ARG A 437 -18.71 -14.57 -10.79
C ARG A 437 -17.43 -15.43 -10.66
N PRO A 438 -17.32 -16.62 -11.27
CA PRO A 438 -16.15 -17.47 -11.08
C PRO A 438 -14.86 -16.82 -11.58
N ALA A 439 -13.79 -16.91 -10.79
CA ALA A 439 -12.47 -16.39 -11.14
C ALA A 439 -12.45 -14.90 -11.56
N GLY A 440 -13.35 -14.06 -11.03
CA GLY A 440 -13.52 -12.67 -11.47
C GLY A 440 -12.25 -11.80 -11.43
N THR A 441 -11.36 -12.01 -10.45
CA THR A 441 -10.06 -11.32 -10.37
C THR A 441 -9.13 -11.75 -11.50
N ILE A 442 -9.02 -13.05 -11.74
CA ILE A 442 -8.21 -13.63 -12.83
C ILE A 442 -8.78 -13.18 -14.19
N PHE A 443 -10.11 -13.16 -14.36
CA PHE A 443 -10.75 -12.59 -15.54
C PHE A 443 -10.26 -11.15 -15.79
N GLY A 444 -10.32 -10.30 -14.75
CA GLY A 444 -9.90 -8.90 -14.86
C GLY A 444 -8.47 -8.77 -15.34
N ALA A 445 -7.55 -9.53 -14.77
CA ALA A 445 -6.15 -9.56 -15.18
C ALA A 445 -5.95 -10.16 -16.58
N MET A 446 -6.66 -11.23 -16.94
CA MET A 446 -6.62 -11.80 -18.31
C MET A 446 -7.09 -10.79 -19.35
N PHE A 447 -8.14 -10.02 -19.05
CA PHE A 447 -8.59 -8.92 -19.90
C PHE A 447 -7.50 -7.86 -20.06
N LEU A 448 -6.89 -7.39 -18.96
CA LEU A 448 -5.83 -6.36 -19.02
C LEU A 448 -4.57 -6.82 -19.76
N LYS A 449 -4.23 -8.11 -19.65
CA LYS A 449 -3.09 -8.72 -20.36
C LYS A 449 -3.17 -8.54 -21.88
N GLU A 450 -4.37 -8.41 -22.44
CA GLU A 450 -4.57 -8.17 -23.88
C GLU A 450 -4.10 -6.79 -24.36
N PHE A 451 -3.71 -5.90 -23.44
CA PHE A 451 -3.35 -4.49 -23.72
C PHE A 451 -1.88 -4.17 -23.42
N VAL A 452 -1.09 -5.16 -22.96
CA VAL A 452 0.32 -4.97 -22.57
C VAL A 452 1.34 -5.56 -23.55
N ASP A 453 0.86 -6.33 -24.54
CA ASP A 453 1.66 -7.20 -25.43
C ASP A 453 2.75 -7.97 -24.61
N GLU A 454 3.99 -7.95 -25.08
CA GLU A 454 5.14 -8.61 -24.44
C GLU A 454 5.83 -7.75 -23.37
N THR A 455 5.22 -6.62 -22.96
CA THR A 455 5.85 -5.73 -21.96
C THR A 455 5.75 -6.38 -20.57
N PRO A 456 6.86 -6.48 -19.79
CA PRO A 456 6.79 -6.94 -18.40
C PRO A 456 5.77 -6.13 -17.61
N TRP A 457 4.80 -6.82 -17.01
CA TRP A 457 3.61 -6.19 -16.46
C TRP A 457 3.15 -6.87 -15.17
N ILE A 458 2.83 -6.04 -14.17
CA ILE A 458 2.17 -6.45 -12.93
C ILE A 458 0.82 -5.72 -12.81
N HIS A 459 -0.22 -6.48 -12.47
CA HIS A 459 -1.49 -5.95 -12.01
C HIS A 459 -1.61 -6.09 -10.49
N LEU A 460 -1.94 -4.99 -9.82
CA LEU A 460 -2.25 -4.93 -8.40
C LEU A 460 -3.76 -4.65 -8.21
N ASP A 461 -4.52 -5.69 -7.86
CA ASP A 461 -5.92 -5.54 -7.46
C ASP A 461 -6.00 -5.18 -5.97
N ILE A 462 -6.17 -3.88 -5.71
CA ILE A 462 -6.18 -3.28 -4.37
C ILE A 462 -7.60 -3.08 -3.83
N ALA A 463 -8.64 -3.67 -4.46
CA ALA A 463 -10.02 -3.47 -4.01
C ALA A 463 -10.23 -3.83 -2.52
N GLY A 464 -9.56 -4.89 -2.04
CA GLY A 464 -9.62 -5.30 -0.62
C GLY A 464 -8.78 -4.45 0.32
N THR A 465 -7.71 -3.81 -0.15
CA THR A 465 -6.65 -3.22 0.68
C THR A 465 -6.54 -1.70 0.58
N SER A 466 -7.25 -1.07 -0.36
CA SER A 466 -7.27 0.39 -0.57
C SER A 466 -7.90 1.17 0.59
N TRP A 467 -8.74 0.50 1.40
CA TRP A 467 -9.46 1.08 2.53
C TRP A 467 -9.28 0.23 3.79
N ALA A 468 -8.94 0.88 4.90
CA ALA A 468 -8.78 0.26 6.21
C ALA A 468 -10.05 0.47 7.05
N GLU A 469 -10.63 -0.63 7.54
CA GLU A 469 -11.85 -0.62 8.36
C GLU A 469 -11.63 -0.15 9.81
N ARG A 470 -10.38 -0.20 10.27
CA ARG A 470 -9.99 0.18 11.64
C ARG A 470 -8.59 0.75 11.69
N ASP A 471 -8.32 1.48 12.77
CA ASP A 471 -6.95 1.83 13.14
C ASP A 471 -6.13 0.57 13.43
N SER A 472 -4.90 0.51 12.93
CA SER A 472 -3.86 -0.44 13.32
C SER A 472 -2.52 0.21 13.04
N GLY A 473 -1.47 0.04 13.88
CA GLY A 473 -0.22 0.86 13.91
C GLY A 473 0.12 1.62 12.61
N ALA A 474 0.41 2.92 12.60
CA ALA A 474 0.51 3.80 11.40
C ALA A 474 -0.77 4.02 10.55
N ILE A 475 -1.58 3.00 10.27
CA ILE A 475 -2.83 3.17 9.49
C ILE A 475 -3.96 3.67 10.40
N VAL A 476 -4.66 4.72 9.94
CA VAL A 476 -5.90 5.24 10.53
C VAL A 476 -7.05 4.77 9.65
N LYS A 477 -8.21 4.43 10.23
CA LYS A 477 -9.43 4.08 9.48
C LYS A 477 -9.66 5.04 8.31
N GLY A 478 -9.97 4.50 7.14
CA GLY A 478 -10.07 5.24 5.88
C GLY A 478 -9.08 4.72 4.83
N PRO A 479 -8.76 5.51 3.80
CA PRO A 479 -7.84 5.07 2.74
C PRO A 479 -6.47 4.64 3.29
N SER A 480 -5.84 3.65 2.68
CA SER A 480 -4.58 3.06 3.16
C SER A 480 -3.32 3.58 2.45
N ALA A 481 -3.45 4.04 1.19
CA ALA A 481 -2.34 4.30 0.26
C ALA A 481 -1.42 3.08 0.02
N VAL A 482 -2.00 1.87 0.04
CA VAL A 482 -1.30 0.62 -0.29
C VAL A 482 -0.55 0.72 -1.63
N ALA A 483 0.57 0.01 -1.73
CA ALA A 483 1.47 -0.07 -2.88
C ALA A 483 2.37 1.14 -3.14
N LEU A 484 2.09 2.32 -2.58
CA LEU A 484 2.94 3.50 -2.80
C LEU A 484 4.41 3.24 -2.45
N ARG A 485 4.66 2.71 -1.25
CA ARG A 485 6.02 2.53 -0.71
C ARG A 485 6.79 1.42 -1.46
N PRO A 486 6.20 0.23 -1.72
CA PRO A 486 6.79 -0.74 -2.62
C PRO A 486 7.10 -0.19 -4.01
N LEU A 487 6.22 0.62 -4.61
CA LEU A 487 6.42 1.13 -5.97
C LEU A 487 7.55 2.15 -6.06
N VAL A 488 7.73 3.01 -5.05
CA VAL A 488 8.92 3.89 -4.97
C VAL A 488 10.20 3.05 -4.92
N ARG A 489 10.23 1.98 -4.12
CA ARG A 489 11.40 1.09 -4.00
C ARG A 489 11.60 0.20 -5.24
N LEU A 490 10.53 -0.22 -5.90
CA LEU A 490 10.60 -0.93 -7.18
C LEU A 490 11.21 -0.05 -8.25
N ALA A 491 10.87 1.24 -8.30
CA ALA A 491 11.48 2.17 -9.23
C ALA A 491 13.02 2.20 -9.06
N GLU A 492 13.54 2.02 -7.84
CA GLU A 492 14.99 1.98 -7.60
C GLU A 492 15.68 0.76 -8.23
N SER A 493 14.98 -0.37 -8.41
CA SER A 493 15.56 -1.53 -9.09
C SER A 493 15.84 -1.28 -10.58
N LEU A 494 15.22 -0.25 -11.16
CA LEU A 494 15.43 0.18 -12.54
C LEU A 494 16.48 1.31 -12.66
N GLN A 495 17.10 1.73 -11.56
CA GLN A 495 18.26 2.62 -11.65
C GLN A 495 19.40 1.89 -12.36
N SER A 496 20.00 2.58 -13.34
CA SER A 496 21.20 2.10 -13.99
C SER A 496 22.25 1.85 -12.90
N HIS A 497 22.61 0.58 -12.69
CA HIS A 497 23.37 0.16 -11.52
C HIS A 497 24.66 0.97 -11.37
N ARG A 498 24.82 1.63 -10.20
CA ARG A 498 26.15 1.71 -9.62
C ARG A 498 26.48 0.31 -9.15
N VAL A 499 27.48 -0.30 -9.77
CA VAL A 499 28.08 -1.57 -9.34
C VAL A 499 28.41 -1.50 -7.85
N HIS A 500 27.54 -2.04 -6.99
CA HIS A 500 27.83 -2.41 -5.60
C HIS A 500 27.18 -3.77 -5.35
N GLY A 501 28.01 -4.73 -4.95
CA GLY A 501 27.84 -6.15 -5.26
C GLY A 501 26.91 -6.94 -4.32
N HIS A 502 26.36 -8.02 -4.90
CA HIS A 502 26.11 -9.38 -4.37
C HIS A 502 25.57 -9.62 -2.94
N ALA A 503 25.16 -8.63 -2.17
CA ALA A 503 24.65 -8.86 -0.81
C ALA A 503 23.17 -9.31 -0.76
N ASP A 504 22.35 -8.92 -1.74
CA ASP A 504 20.88 -8.98 -1.62
C ASP A 504 20.26 -10.36 -1.97
N GLU A 505 20.93 -11.15 -2.82
CA GLU A 505 20.43 -12.47 -3.26
C GLU A 505 20.42 -13.53 -2.15
N SER A 506 21.39 -13.45 -1.22
CA SER A 506 21.56 -14.44 -0.15
C SER A 506 20.59 -14.26 1.03
N ALA A 507 20.01 -13.06 1.17
CA ALA A 507 18.99 -12.75 2.17
C ALA A 507 17.61 -13.20 1.71
N PHE A 508 17.32 -13.07 0.41
CA PHE A 508 16.04 -13.49 -0.17
C PHE A 508 15.83 -15.01 -0.15
N ARG A 509 16.85 -15.82 -0.51
CA ARG A 509 16.74 -17.29 -0.38
C ARG A 509 16.42 -17.74 1.05
N ARG A 510 16.98 -17.08 2.06
CA ARG A 510 16.69 -17.39 3.48
C ARG A 510 15.26 -17.04 3.91
N LEU A 511 14.65 -16.00 3.32
CA LEU A 511 13.26 -15.61 3.59
C LEU A 511 12.24 -16.52 2.90
N VAL A 512 12.53 -16.95 1.68
CA VAL A 512 11.64 -17.85 0.90
C VAL A 512 11.75 -19.30 1.39
N ASP A 513 12.97 -19.80 1.65
CA ASP A 513 13.18 -21.17 2.11
C ASP A 513 12.73 -21.39 3.57
N GLY A 514 12.74 -20.33 4.39
CA GLY A 514 12.20 -20.35 5.75
C GLY A 514 10.68 -20.57 5.83
N ALA A 515 9.95 -20.24 4.75
CA ALA A 515 8.52 -20.49 4.63
C ALA A 515 8.20 -21.92 4.13
N ALA A 516 9.06 -22.49 3.27
CA ALA A 516 8.88 -23.83 2.72
C ALA A 516 9.34 -24.96 3.66
N SER A 517 10.35 -24.71 4.51
CA SER A 517 10.93 -25.73 5.41
C SER A 517 10.00 -26.16 6.56
N LYS A 518 9.04 -25.34 6.98
CA LYS A 518 8.21 -25.60 8.17
C LYS A 518 6.99 -26.50 7.93
N THR A 519 6.69 -26.89 6.69
CA THR A 519 5.60 -27.84 6.38
C THR A 519 6.07 -29.29 6.28
N ALA A 520 7.38 -29.58 6.31
CA ALA A 520 7.92 -30.92 6.11
C ALA A 520 8.36 -31.68 7.39
N HIS A 521 8.32 -31.05 8.57
CA HIS A 521 8.75 -31.67 9.83
C HIS A 521 7.61 -31.86 10.83
N HIS A 522 6.57 -32.57 10.42
CA HIS A 522 5.60 -33.19 11.33
C HIS A 522 5.08 -34.54 10.80
N ARG A 523 6.00 -35.45 10.44
CA ARG A 523 5.71 -36.89 10.36
C ARG A 523 6.95 -37.68 10.77
N GLY A 524 6.84 -38.39 11.89
CA GLY A 524 7.79 -39.43 12.29
C GLY A 524 8.27 -39.30 13.74
N ASN A 525 7.51 -39.86 14.68
CA ASN A 525 8.00 -40.88 15.62
C ASN A 525 6.96 -41.18 16.71
N GLY A 526 6.56 -42.45 16.78
CA GLY A 526 5.66 -42.93 17.82
C GLY A 526 5.31 -44.41 17.66
N GLU A 527 6.31 -45.29 17.50
CA GLU A 527 6.12 -46.71 17.81
C GLU A 527 6.49 -46.97 19.27
N SER A 528 5.54 -47.46 20.06
CA SER A 528 5.60 -48.82 20.63
C SER A 528 4.71 -48.98 21.87
N SER A 529 3.97 -50.09 21.86
CA SER A 529 3.70 -51.02 22.97
C SER A 529 2.22 -51.34 23.20
N GLY A 530 1.92 -52.64 23.34
CA GLY A 530 0.71 -53.11 24.02
C GLY A 530 -0.15 -54.13 23.26
N ARG A 531 0.28 -55.41 23.31
CA ARG A 531 -0.52 -56.60 22.96
C ARG A 531 -1.88 -56.63 23.68
N VAL A 532 -2.97 -57.01 22.99
CA VAL A 532 -3.98 -57.96 23.52
C VAL A 532 -4.52 -58.88 22.43
N ARG A 533 -4.70 -60.14 22.86
CA ARG A 533 -4.98 -61.39 22.15
C ARG A 533 -6.29 -61.47 21.36
N ALA A 534 -6.22 -62.31 20.33
CA ALA A 534 -7.35 -62.93 19.64
C ALA A 534 -8.18 -63.87 20.55
N ARG A 535 -9.50 -63.91 20.30
CA ARG A 535 -10.34 -65.10 20.50
C ARG A 535 -11.16 -65.37 19.24
N LYS A 536 -11.18 -66.65 18.86
CA LYS A 536 -11.87 -67.26 17.71
C LYS A 536 -13.39 -67.34 17.92
N ARG A 537 -14.11 -67.22 16.79
CA ARG A 537 -15.27 -67.97 16.26
C ARG A 537 -16.20 -68.70 17.25
N VAL A 538 -17.50 -68.73 16.93
CA VAL A 538 -18.27 -69.92 16.51
C VAL A 538 -19.63 -69.45 15.93
N HIS A 539 -20.12 -70.21 14.94
CA HIS A 539 -21.45 -70.36 14.32
C HIS A 539 -22.54 -69.30 14.51
#